data_AF-A0A243SE47-F1
#
_entry.id   AF-A0A243SE47-F1
#
_cell.length_a   1.000
_cell.length_b   1.000
_cell.length_c   1.000
_cell.angle_alpha   90.00
_cell.angle_beta   90.00
_cell.angle_gamma   90.00
#
_symmetry.space_group_name_H-M   'P 1'
#
loop_
_entity.id
_entity.type
_entity.pdbx_description
1 polymer ?
#
loop_
_entity_poly.entity_id
_entity_poly.type
_entity_poly.pdbx_seq_one_letter_code
_entity_poly.pdbx_strand_id
1 'polypeptide(L)'
;MYNEWLETKKQFRTGLMISLIIVFALLIWPGNKIDTSQVEFIKETVIVDSKPFFDEEHHGKSGAEYFVILNFKGYNQEFRITGIDYNFLKYDEFVKINSGDTLEIGRTSNEIHTLKKNGIDYLNYTKAETNRGLSIYFIGYLFIPMIPICLIVQFFKKRPCFRFNNKSYEVPFDVITFLTFITTIIILLLKMPEFQIISNGEFYK
;
A
#
# COMPACT_ATOMS: atom_id res chain seq x y z
N MET A 1 -26.78 14.36 -28.71
CA MET A 1 -25.80 13.52 -29.44
C MET A 1 -24.42 14.16 -29.65
N TYR A 2 -24.22 15.24 -30.41
CA TYR A 2 -22.84 15.79 -30.61
C TYR A 2 -22.21 16.30 -29.30
N ASN A 3 -23.00 17.02 -28.49
CA ASN A 3 -22.53 17.55 -27.20
C ASN A 3 -22.22 16.44 -26.19
N GLU A 4 -23.06 15.40 -26.11
CA GLU A 4 -22.82 14.24 -25.23
C GLU A 4 -21.52 13.51 -25.58
N TRP A 5 -21.25 13.28 -26.86
CA TRP A 5 -20.01 12.61 -27.27
C TRP A 5 -18.75 13.44 -26.96
N LEU A 6 -18.82 14.77 -27.13
CA LEU A 6 -17.73 15.66 -26.73
C LEU A 6 -17.49 15.61 -25.21
N GLU A 7 -18.55 15.53 -24.44
CA GLU A 7 -18.50 15.44 -22.98
C GLU A 7 -17.89 14.11 -22.52
N THR A 8 -18.32 12.99 -23.11
CA THR A 8 -17.67 11.68 -22.93
C THR A 8 -16.17 11.77 -23.25
N LYS A 9 -15.78 12.33 -24.42
CA LYS A 9 -14.36 12.48 -24.76
C LYS A 9 -13.60 13.32 -23.74
N LYS A 10 -14.21 14.36 -23.17
CA LYS A 10 -13.61 15.19 -22.12
C LYS A 10 -13.37 14.37 -20.84
N GLN A 11 -14.35 13.59 -20.39
CA GLN A 11 -14.21 12.69 -19.23
C GLN A 11 -13.07 11.69 -19.44
N PHE A 12 -13.00 11.05 -20.62
CA PHE A 12 -11.90 10.12 -20.95
C PHE A 12 -10.53 10.81 -21.06
N ARG A 13 -10.46 12.09 -21.46
CA ARG A 13 -9.19 12.85 -21.38
C ARG A 13 -8.77 13.11 -19.94
N THR A 14 -9.72 13.49 -19.09
CA THR A 14 -9.46 13.66 -17.65
C THR A 14 -8.97 12.35 -17.04
N GLY A 15 -9.65 11.24 -17.32
CA GLY A 15 -9.25 9.90 -16.89
C GLY A 15 -7.86 9.50 -17.41
N LEU A 16 -7.54 9.81 -18.66
CA LEU A 16 -6.21 9.60 -19.24
C LEU A 16 -5.13 10.38 -18.47
N MET A 17 -5.35 11.67 -18.23
CA MET A 17 -4.40 12.52 -17.51
C MET A 17 -4.18 12.02 -16.08
N ILE A 18 -5.25 11.66 -15.37
CA ILE A 18 -5.17 11.09 -14.02
C ILE A 18 -4.39 9.78 -14.04
N SER A 19 -4.72 8.86 -14.96
CA SER A 19 -4.05 7.56 -15.07
C SER A 19 -2.56 7.72 -15.37
N LEU A 20 -2.20 8.63 -16.28
CA LEU A 20 -0.82 8.95 -16.59
C LEU A 20 -0.10 9.55 -15.38
N ILE A 21 -0.69 10.53 -14.70
CA ILE A 21 -0.09 11.13 -13.50
C ILE A 21 0.15 10.08 -12.43
N ILE A 22 -0.82 9.19 -12.17
CA ILE A 22 -0.68 8.13 -11.17
C ILE A 22 0.45 7.17 -11.59
N VAL A 23 0.44 6.66 -12.83
CA VAL A 23 1.49 5.74 -13.30
C VAL A 23 2.87 6.40 -13.28
N PHE A 24 3.01 7.65 -13.72
CA PHE A 24 4.28 8.37 -13.68
C PHE A 24 4.74 8.68 -12.26
N ALA A 25 3.84 9.13 -11.39
CA ALA A 25 4.15 9.34 -9.98
C ALA A 25 4.65 8.03 -9.36
N LEU A 26 4.01 6.90 -9.69
CA LEU A 26 4.43 5.59 -9.19
C LEU A 26 5.72 5.06 -9.84
N LEU A 27 6.13 5.54 -11.01
CA LEU A 27 7.41 5.14 -11.63
C LEU A 27 8.59 5.98 -11.14
N ILE A 28 8.36 7.26 -10.85
CA ILE A 28 9.41 8.23 -10.50
C ILE A 28 9.64 8.30 -8.99
N TRP A 29 8.64 7.97 -8.17
CA TRP A 29 8.77 8.10 -6.73
C TRP A 29 9.86 7.16 -6.18
N PRO A 30 10.92 7.70 -5.56
CA PRO A 30 12.07 6.90 -5.12
C PRO A 30 11.71 5.85 -4.06
N GLY A 31 10.67 6.11 -3.26
CA GLY A 31 10.13 5.16 -2.28
C GLY A 31 9.35 3.98 -2.86
N ASN A 32 9.35 3.81 -4.19
CA ASN A 32 8.68 2.69 -4.87
C ASN A 32 9.62 1.56 -5.26
N LYS A 33 10.91 1.73 -5.01
CA LYS A 33 11.85 0.60 -5.06
C LYS A 33 11.61 -0.22 -3.80
N ILE A 34 11.31 -1.50 -3.98
CA ILE A 34 11.38 -2.48 -2.89
C ILE A 34 12.85 -2.59 -2.52
N ASP A 35 13.30 -1.83 -1.54
CA ASP A 35 14.64 -1.95 -0.97
C ASP A 35 14.55 -2.75 0.32
N THR A 36 14.74 -4.06 0.18
CA THR A 36 14.80 -4.98 1.31
C THR A 36 16.20 -5.10 1.89
N SER A 37 17.16 -4.30 1.41
CA SER A 37 18.52 -4.34 1.90
C SER A 37 18.55 -3.80 3.32
N GLN A 38 19.23 -4.53 4.21
CA GLN A 38 19.42 -4.16 5.61
C GLN A 38 20.86 -3.67 5.85
N VAL A 39 21.52 -3.19 4.79
CA VAL A 39 22.97 -2.93 4.78
C VAL A 39 23.34 -1.81 5.74
N GLU A 40 22.43 -0.85 5.94
CA GLU A 40 22.63 0.29 6.83
C GLU A 40 22.18 0.04 8.26
N PHE A 41 21.65 -1.16 8.57
CA PHE A 41 21.06 -1.44 9.88
C PHE A 41 22.16 -1.75 10.91
N ILE A 42 22.12 -1.03 12.02
CA ILE A 42 22.88 -1.38 13.22
C ILE A 42 22.16 -2.55 13.87
N LYS A 43 22.80 -3.72 13.85
CA LYS A 43 22.29 -4.95 14.47
C LYS A 43 22.89 -5.10 15.85
N GLU A 44 22.04 -5.18 16.86
CA GLU A 44 22.48 -5.27 18.25
C GLU A 44 21.51 -6.06 19.11
N THR A 45 22.04 -6.59 20.21
CA THR A 45 21.27 -7.28 21.23
C THR A 45 21.06 -6.33 22.39
N VAL A 46 19.80 -6.02 22.68
CA VAL A 46 19.40 -5.04 23.70
C VAL A 46 18.55 -5.71 24.78
N ILE A 47 18.57 -5.12 25.97
CA ILE A 47 17.75 -5.58 27.09
C ILE A 47 16.61 -4.59 27.27
N VAL A 48 15.39 -5.09 27.30
CA VAL A 48 14.18 -4.30 27.54
C VAL A 48 14.22 -3.70 28.93
N ASP A 49 14.10 -2.38 29.02
CA ASP A 49 14.09 -1.66 30.29
C ASP A 49 12.71 -1.70 30.95
N SER A 50 11.67 -1.37 30.18
CA SER A 50 10.27 -1.40 30.62
C SER A 50 9.39 -2.14 29.62
N LYS A 51 8.26 -2.66 30.11
CA LYS A 51 7.28 -3.37 29.27
C LYS A 51 6.85 -2.46 28.11
N PRO A 52 6.68 -2.99 26.88
CA PRO A 52 6.25 -2.17 25.75
C PRO A 52 4.93 -1.45 26.03
N PHE A 53 4.85 -0.18 25.66
CA PHE A 53 3.70 0.68 25.92
C PHE A 53 2.99 1.00 24.60
N PHE A 54 1.72 0.66 24.50
CA PHE A 54 0.89 0.89 23.32
C PHE A 54 0.01 2.11 23.55
N ASP A 55 -0.03 3.01 22.58
CA ASP A 55 -0.79 4.25 22.68
C ASP A 55 -1.22 4.75 21.29
N GLU A 56 -2.04 5.79 21.28
CA GLU A 56 -2.57 6.46 20.09
C GLU A 56 -2.36 7.97 20.15
N GLU A 57 -1.99 8.56 19.02
CA GLU A 57 -1.84 10.01 18.88
C GLU A 57 -2.87 10.55 17.89
N HIS A 58 -3.62 11.57 18.29
CA HIS A 58 -4.66 12.15 17.46
C HIS A 58 -4.14 13.34 16.66
N HIS A 59 -4.07 13.19 15.33
CA HIS A 59 -3.60 14.25 14.41
C HIS A 59 -4.77 15.02 13.79
N GLY A 60 -5.66 15.54 14.65
CA GLY A 60 -6.80 16.38 14.22
C GLY A 60 -7.74 15.66 13.24
N LYS A 61 -7.82 16.17 11.99
CA LYS A 61 -8.70 15.60 10.93
C LYS A 61 -8.12 14.36 10.23
N SER A 62 -6.84 14.06 10.44
CA SER A 62 -6.15 12.96 9.75
C SER A 62 -6.36 11.59 10.41
N GLY A 63 -7.05 11.55 11.55
CA GLY A 63 -7.31 10.31 12.32
C GLY A 63 -6.34 10.10 13.48
N ALA A 64 -6.43 8.92 14.09
CA ALA A 64 -5.54 8.46 15.14
C ALA A 64 -4.39 7.63 14.55
N GLU A 65 -3.17 7.87 15.04
CA GLU A 65 -1.99 7.08 14.73
C GLU A 65 -1.65 6.19 15.92
N TYR A 66 -1.68 4.87 15.70
CA TYR A 66 -1.32 3.89 16.71
C TYR A 66 0.18 3.61 16.71
N PHE A 67 0.74 3.42 17.89
CA PHE A 67 2.17 3.17 18.03
C PHE A 67 2.49 2.33 19.27
N VAL A 68 3.72 1.81 19.29
CA VAL A 68 4.29 1.17 20.48
C VAL A 68 5.65 1.77 20.81
N ILE A 69 5.85 2.06 22.10
CA ILE A 69 7.11 2.55 22.65
C ILE A 69 7.89 1.37 23.25
N LEU A 70 9.17 1.29 22.89
CA LEU A 70 10.15 0.38 23.42
C LEU A 70 11.29 1.17 24.07
N ASN A 71 11.61 0.79 25.30
CA ASN A 71 12.71 1.35 26.07
C ASN A 71 13.75 0.27 26.34
N PHE A 72 15.02 0.59 26.14
CA PHE A 72 16.14 -0.34 26.31
C PHE A 72 17.14 0.15 27.35
N LYS A 73 17.72 -0.77 28.10
CA LYS A 73 18.75 -0.46 29.09
C LYS A 73 19.99 0.10 28.39
N GLY A 74 20.51 1.21 28.91
CA GLY A 74 21.68 1.89 28.36
C GLY A 74 21.37 2.87 27.22
N TYR A 75 20.10 3.00 26.82
CA TYR A 75 19.65 4.02 25.87
C TYR A 75 18.87 5.10 26.63
N ASN A 76 19.20 6.36 26.39
CA ASN A 76 18.48 7.50 26.98
C ASN A 76 17.32 7.99 26.09
N GLN A 77 16.97 7.22 25.08
CA GLN A 77 15.95 7.58 24.09
C GLN A 77 14.89 6.48 24.00
N GLU A 78 13.67 6.89 23.71
CA GLU A 78 12.55 6.01 23.44
C GLU A 78 12.55 5.61 21.96
N PHE A 79 12.26 4.34 21.67
CA PHE A 79 12.10 3.85 20.31
C PHE A 79 10.62 3.66 20.02
N ARG A 80 10.12 4.31 18.96
CA ARG A 80 8.72 4.25 18.57
C ARG A 80 8.59 3.39 17.32
N ILE A 81 7.68 2.41 17.34
CA ILE A 81 7.27 1.67 16.14
C ILE A 81 5.88 2.20 15.75
N THR A 82 5.77 2.74 14.54
CA THR A 82 4.58 3.43 14.03
C THR A 82 4.20 2.93 12.63
N GLY A 83 3.12 3.47 12.07
CA GLY A 83 2.82 3.36 10.65
C GLY A 83 2.70 1.93 10.15
N ILE A 84 3.40 1.62 9.05
CA ILE A 84 3.32 0.30 8.44
C ILE A 84 3.94 -0.78 9.33
N ASP A 85 5.07 -0.49 9.98
CA ASP A 85 5.76 -1.45 10.83
C ASP A 85 4.91 -1.88 12.02
N TYR A 86 4.15 -0.96 12.60
CA TYR A 86 3.15 -1.28 13.63
C TYR A 86 2.13 -2.31 13.13
N ASN A 87 1.62 -2.16 11.90
CA ASN A 87 0.65 -3.08 11.31
C ASN A 87 1.22 -4.49 11.05
N PHE A 88 2.55 -4.61 10.98
CA PHE A 88 3.24 -5.90 10.81
C PHE A 88 3.66 -6.55 12.12
N LEU A 89 3.40 -5.92 13.27
CA LEU A 89 3.69 -6.51 14.57
C LEU A 89 2.80 -7.72 14.83
N LYS A 90 3.43 -8.82 15.25
CA LYS A 90 2.69 -9.98 15.79
C LYS A 90 2.22 -9.69 17.21
N TYR A 91 1.10 -8.98 17.34
CA TYR A 91 0.60 -8.47 18.63
C TYR A 91 0.60 -9.52 19.75
N ASP A 92 -0.03 -10.68 19.53
CA ASP A 92 -0.19 -11.74 20.54
C ASP A 92 1.14 -12.22 21.10
N GLU A 93 2.17 -12.27 20.26
CA GLU A 93 3.52 -12.61 20.69
C GLU A 93 4.19 -11.40 21.33
N PHE A 94 4.04 -10.21 20.75
CA PHE A 94 4.73 -9.00 21.17
C PHE A 94 4.34 -8.56 22.58
N VAL A 95 3.07 -8.71 22.98
CA VAL A 95 2.61 -8.39 24.35
C VAL A 95 3.23 -9.28 25.44
N LYS A 96 3.86 -10.40 25.05
CA LYS A 96 4.60 -11.29 25.95
C LYS A 96 6.03 -10.79 26.24
N ILE A 97 6.46 -9.70 25.60
CA ILE A 97 7.72 -9.03 25.91
C ILE A 97 7.57 -8.29 27.24
N ASN A 98 8.50 -8.54 28.16
CA ASN A 98 8.55 -7.95 29.49
C ASN A 98 9.90 -7.27 29.73
N SER A 99 9.94 -6.43 30.76
CA SER A 99 11.20 -5.87 31.26
C SER A 99 12.20 -6.99 31.59
N GLY A 100 13.47 -6.78 31.22
CA GLY A 100 14.55 -7.75 31.39
C GLY A 100 14.70 -8.75 30.24
N ASP A 101 13.74 -8.84 29.32
CA ASP A 101 13.90 -9.65 28.12
C ASP A 101 15.04 -9.15 27.24
N THR A 102 15.72 -10.07 26.57
CA THR A 102 16.73 -9.77 25.56
C THR A 102 16.11 -9.83 24.18
N LEU A 103 16.29 -8.77 23.39
CA LEU A 103 15.82 -8.67 22.01
C LEU A 103 17.00 -8.47 21.07
N GLU A 104 16.91 -9.04 19.88
CA GLU A 104 17.75 -8.68 18.75
C GLU A 104 17.03 -7.64 17.92
N ILE A 105 17.64 -6.48 17.74
CA ILE A 105 17.08 -5.39 16.94
C ILE A 105 17.99 -5.05 15.76
N GLY A 106 17.38 -4.58 14.69
CA GLY A 106 18.07 -3.89 13.60
C GLY A 106 17.43 -2.53 13.41
N ARG A 107 18.23 -1.46 13.54
CA ARG A 107 17.74 -0.08 13.52
C ARG A 107 18.56 0.85 12.64
N THR A 108 17.96 1.96 12.24
CA THR A 108 18.65 3.13 11.68
C THR A 108 18.34 4.32 12.58
N SER A 109 19.38 4.99 13.08
CA SER A 109 19.24 6.09 14.06
C SER A 109 18.30 5.73 15.23
N ASN A 110 17.02 6.14 15.16
CA ASN A 110 16.01 5.99 16.21
C ASN A 110 14.82 5.11 15.82
N GLU A 111 14.86 4.46 14.65
CA GLU A 111 13.77 3.63 14.14
C GLU A 111 14.17 2.15 14.15
N ILE A 112 13.34 1.32 14.76
CA ILE A 112 13.53 -0.13 14.77
C ILE A 112 12.81 -0.72 13.55
N HIS A 113 13.58 -1.35 12.68
CA HIS A 113 13.08 -1.97 11.45
C HIS A 113 12.96 -3.49 11.56
N THR A 114 13.75 -4.10 12.45
CA THR A 114 13.67 -5.53 12.75
C THR A 114 13.72 -5.79 14.24
N LEU A 115 12.91 -6.73 14.72
CA LEU A 115 12.83 -7.08 16.13
C LEU A 115 12.56 -8.57 16.33
N LYS A 116 13.47 -9.26 17.02
CA LYS A 116 13.42 -10.71 17.27
C LYS A 116 13.67 -11.06 18.74
N LYS A 117 13.04 -12.14 19.20
CA LYS A 117 13.26 -12.76 20.53
C LYS A 117 13.15 -14.27 20.39
N ASN A 118 14.16 -15.02 20.81
CA ASN A 118 14.15 -16.49 20.83
C ASN A 118 13.71 -17.12 19.49
N GLY A 119 14.16 -16.56 18.36
CA GLY A 119 13.80 -17.03 17.02
C GLY A 119 12.42 -16.59 16.51
N ILE A 120 11.61 -15.92 17.34
CA ILE A 120 10.35 -15.29 16.90
C ILE A 120 10.67 -13.92 16.31
N ASP A 121 10.29 -13.74 15.05
CA ASP A 121 10.39 -12.47 14.32
C ASP A 121 9.09 -11.68 14.52
N TYR A 122 9.16 -10.60 15.30
CA TYR A 122 8.01 -9.75 15.64
C TYR A 122 7.81 -8.62 14.65
N LEU A 123 8.94 -8.06 14.17
CA LEU A 123 8.96 -7.04 13.14
C LEU A 123 9.98 -7.45 12.08
N ASN A 124 9.52 -7.56 10.83
CA ASN A 124 10.35 -7.97 9.72
C ASN A 124 10.31 -6.90 8.62
N TYR A 125 11.32 -6.02 8.61
CA TYR A 125 11.52 -4.98 7.60
C TYR A 125 11.31 -5.48 6.17
N THR A 126 11.93 -6.61 5.81
CA THR A 126 11.86 -7.17 4.46
C THR A 126 10.41 -7.46 4.08
N LYS A 127 9.63 -8.02 5.00
CA LYS A 127 8.20 -8.29 4.77
C LYS A 127 7.39 -6.99 4.69
N ALA A 128 7.65 -6.02 5.57
CA ALA A 128 6.95 -4.72 5.57
C ALA A 128 7.20 -3.95 4.26
N GLU A 129 8.46 -3.80 3.85
CA GLU A 129 8.83 -3.10 2.60
C GLU A 129 8.39 -3.84 1.34
N THR A 130 8.41 -5.18 1.35
CA THR A 130 7.84 -5.96 0.23
C THR A 130 6.36 -5.66 0.07
N ASN A 131 5.58 -5.66 1.16
CA ASN A 131 4.15 -5.34 1.11
C ASN A 131 3.88 -3.88 0.68
N ARG A 132 4.70 -2.94 1.15
CA ARG A 132 4.64 -1.54 0.75
C ARG A 132 4.80 -1.39 -0.76
N GLY A 133 5.88 -1.94 -1.32
CA GLY A 133 6.15 -1.85 -2.75
C GLY A 133 5.12 -2.61 -3.57
N LEU A 134 4.67 -3.78 -3.11
CA LEU A 134 3.55 -4.48 -3.73
C LEU A 134 2.30 -3.58 -3.81
N SER A 135 1.97 -2.80 -2.78
CA SER A 135 0.79 -1.90 -2.75
C SER A 135 0.85 -0.82 -3.80
N ILE A 136 2.03 -0.25 -3.96
CA ILE A 136 2.34 0.72 -4.99
C ILE A 136 2.17 0.06 -6.38
N TYR A 137 2.71 -1.14 -6.58
CA TYR A 137 2.58 -1.86 -7.86
C TYR A 137 1.14 -2.23 -8.18
N PHE A 138 0.35 -2.66 -7.19
CA PHE A 138 -1.06 -3.00 -7.39
C PHE A 138 -1.85 -1.80 -7.91
N ILE A 139 -1.69 -0.63 -7.28
CA ILE A 139 -2.31 0.60 -7.75
C ILE A 139 -1.80 0.97 -9.15
N GLY A 140 -0.49 0.86 -9.40
CA GLY A 140 0.08 1.13 -10.72
C GLY A 140 -0.54 0.26 -11.82
N TYR A 141 -0.61 -1.06 -11.59
CA TYR A 141 -1.20 -2.00 -12.54
C TYR A 141 -2.71 -1.84 -12.70
N LEU A 142 -3.41 -1.28 -11.72
CA LEU A 142 -4.83 -0.97 -11.82
C LEU A 142 -5.09 0.13 -12.87
N PHE A 143 -4.21 1.13 -12.98
CA PHE A 143 -4.38 2.27 -13.89
C PHE A 143 -3.78 2.05 -15.28
N ILE A 144 -2.85 1.10 -15.46
CA ILE A 144 -2.25 0.82 -16.78
C ILE A 144 -3.30 0.45 -17.85
N PRO A 145 -4.27 -0.44 -17.59
CA PRO A 145 -5.32 -0.78 -18.57
C PRO A 145 -6.28 0.37 -18.90
N MET A 146 -6.38 1.39 -18.04
CA MET A 146 -7.23 2.56 -18.31
C MET A 146 -6.66 3.46 -19.41
N ILE A 147 -5.33 3.51 -19.54
CA ILE A 147 -4.63 4.31 -20.56
C ILE A 147 -5.08 3.95 -22.00
N PRO A 148 -4.96 2.69 -22.47
CA PRO A 148 -5.36 2.34 -23.83
C PRO A 148 -6.86 2.54 -24.07
N ILE A 149 -7.73 2.28 -23.10
CA ILE A 149 -9.18 2.53 -23.23
C ILE A 149 -9.45 4.02 -23.45
N CYS A 150 -8.85 4.86 -22.60
CA CYS A 150 -9.01 6.30 -22.72
C CYS A 150 -8.45 6.86 -24.04
N LEU A 151 -7.34 6.30 -24.54
CA LEU A 151 -6.76 6.64 -25.84
C LEU A 151 -7.67 6.22 -26.99
N ILE A 152 -8.20 4.99 -26.98
CA ILE A 152 -9.09 4.46 -28.03
C ILE A 152 -10.29 5.39 -28.24
N VAL A 153 -10.91 5.88 -27.16
CA VAL A 153 -12.03 6.83 -27.23
C VAL A 153 -11.67 8.12 -27.98
N GLN A 154 -10.42 8.59 -27.88
CA GLN A 154 -10.02 9.84 -28.54
C GLN A 154 -9.94 9.73 -30.06
N PHE A 155 -9.65 8.55 -30.60
CA PHE A 155 -9.53 8.32 -32.05
C PHE A 155 -10.85 8.45 -32.80
N PHE A 156 -11.99 8.26 -32.13
CA PHE A 156 -13.30 8.34 -32.76
C PHE A 156 -13.80 9.79 -32.86
N LYS A 157 -14.11 10.24 -34.09
CA LYS A 157 -14.73 11.55 -34.35
C LYS A 157 -16.18 11.61 -33.87
N LYS A 158 -16.92 10.50 -33.98
CA LYS A 158 -18.30 10.31 -33.51
C LYS A 158 -18.37 9.01 -32.70
N ARG A 159 -19.34 8.90 -31.80
CA ARG A 159 -19.54 7.68 -31.01
C ARG A 159 -19.72 6.47 -31.94
N PRO A 160 -18.89 5.42 -31.84
CA PRO A 160 -19.05 4.22 -32.63
C PRO A 160 -20.35 3.52 -32.27
N CYS A 161 -20.98 2.91 -33.26
CA CYS A 161 -22.21 2.14 -33.12
C CYS A 161 -22.03 0.77 -33.78
N PHE A 162 -22.63 -0.26 -33.20
CA PHE A 162 -22.72 -1.59 -33.80
C PHE A 162 -24.17 -1.89 -34.18
N ARG A 163 -24.37 -2.72 -35.21
CA ARG A 163 -25.70 -3.14 -35.65
C ARG A 163 -25.97 -4.57 -35.19
N PHE A 164 -27.11 -4.78 -34.53
CA PHE A 164 -27.60 -6.08 -34.12
C PHE A 164 -29.12 -6.14 -34.33
N ASN A 165 -29.63 -7.17 -35.00
CA ASN A 165 -31.06 -7.31 -35.33
C ASN A 165 -31.71 -6.05 -35.93
N ASN A 166 -31.10 -5.48 -36.98
CA ASN A 166 -31.53 -4.23 -37.65
C ASN A 166 -31.63 -2.99 -36.75
N LYS A 167 -31.15 -3.05 -35.50
CA LYS A 167 -31.06 -1.92 -34.58
C LYS A 167 -29.60 -1.47 -34.45
N SER A 168 -29.41 -0.16 -34.32
CA SER A 168 -28.10 0.45 -34.07
C SER A 168 -27.96 0.73 -32.60
N TYR A 169 -26.88 0.23 -31.99
CA TYR A 169 -26.56 0.42 -30.59
C TYR A 169 -25.25 1.18 -30.49
N GLU A 170 -25.23 2.20 -29.63
CA GLU A 170 -24.01 2.91 -29.33
C GLU A 170 -23.08 2.05 -28.48
N VAL A 171 -21.78 2.14 -28.73
CA VAL A 171 -20.80 1.43 -27.89
C VAL A 171 -20.82 2.04 -26.47
N PRO A 172 -21.09 1.23 -25.43
CA PRO A 172 -21.15 1.70 -24.06
C PRO A 172 -19.73 1.71 -23.44
N PHE A 173 -18.92 2.70 -23.81
CA PHE A 173 -17.54 2.80 -23.30
C PHE A 173 -17.45 2.79 -21.78
N ASP A 174 -18.40 3.40 -21.07
CA ASP A 174 -18.42 3.41 -19.60
C ASP A 174 -18.53 1.99 -19.03
N VAL A 175 -19.35 1.13 -19.65
CA VAL A 175 -19.49 -0.28 -19.27
C VAL A 175 -18.22 -1.05 -19.60
N ILE A 176 -17.58 -0.79 -20.75
CA ILE A 176 -16.31 -1.42 -21.13
C ILE A 176 -15.21 -1.04 -20.12
N THR A 177 -15.13 0.22 -19.73
CA THR A 177 -14.19 0.72 -18.73
C THR A 177 -14.44 0.05 -17.38
N PHE A 178 -15.69 0.00 -16.93
CA PHE A 178 -16.07 -0.66 -15.68
C PHE A 178 -15.69 -2.15 -15.68
N LEU A 179 -16.05 -2.89 -16.74
CA LEU A 179 -15.70 -4.31 -16.86
C LEU A 179 -14.20 -4.52 -16.88
N THR A 180 -13.45 -3.64 -17.54
CA THR A 180 -11.99 -3.71 -17.55
C THR A 180 -11.44 -3.50 -16.14
N PHE A 181 -11.93 -2.48 -15.43
CA PHE A 181 -11.49 -2.19 -14.06
C PHE A 181 -11.72 -3.38 -13.12
N ILE A 182 -12.92 -3.96 -13.13
CA ILE A 182 -13.25 -5.14 -12.33
C ILE A 182 -12.40 -6.35 -12.72
N THR A 183 -12.24 -6.59 -14.02
CA THR A 183 -11.41 -7.71 -14.51
C THR A 183 -9.96 -7.54 -14.08
N THR A 184 -9.42 -6.32 -14.15
CA THR A 184 -8.08 -6.00 -13.67
C THR A 184 -7.95 -6.27 -12.17
N ILE A 185 -8.91 -5.85 -11.34
CA ILE A 185 -8.92 -6.15 -9.90
C ILE A 185 -8.87 -7.67 -9.67
N ILE A 186 -9.73 -8.43 -10.34
CA ILE A 186 -9.78 -9.90 -10.18
C ILE A 186 -8.44 -10.52 -10.59
N ILE A 187 -7.87 -10.13 -11.73
CA ILE A 187 -6.58 -10.63 -12.20
C ILE A 187 -5.47 -10.31 -11.18
N LEU A 188 -5.44 -9.08 -10.66
CA LEU A 188 -4.43 -8.66 -9.68
C LEU A 188 -4.55 -9.43 -8.37
N LEU A 189 -5.77 -9.60 -7.84
CA LEU A 189 -6.02 -10.39 -6.63
C LEU A 189 -5.61 -11.86 -6.80
N LEU A 190 -5.79 -12.44 -7.99
CA LEU A 190 -5.38 -13.82 -8.28
C LEU A 190 -3.87 -13.97 -8.50
N LYS A 191 -3.21 -12.95 -9.09
CA LYS A 191 -1.79 -13.00 -9.43
C LYS A 191 -0.87 -12.48 -8.33
N MET A 192 -1.40 -11.72 -7.40
CA MET A 192 -0.69 -11.20 -6.24
C MET A 192 -1.42 -11.70 -4.99
N PRO A 193 -1.29 -12.98 -4.59
CA PRO A 193 -1.97 -13.50 -3.40
C PRO A 193 -1.45 -12.87 -2.10
N GLU A 194 -0.23 -12.32 -2.13
CA GLU A 194 0.33 -11.50 -1.05
C GLU A 194 -0.44 -10.16 -0.87
N PHE A 195 -1.29 -9.79 -1.84
CA PHE A 195 -2.28 -8.71 -1.77
C PHE A 195 -3.57 -9.09 -1.05
N GLN A 196 -3.71 -10.32 -0.55
CA GLN A 196 -4.73 -10.58 0.45
C GLN A 196 -4.48 -9.56 1.54
N ILE A 197 -5.27 -8.48 1.47
CA ILE A 197 -5.33 -7.37 2.40
C ILE A 197 -5.01 -8.02 3.70
N ILE A 198 -3.83 -7.73 4.26
CA ILE A 198 -3.54 -8.14 5.63
C ILE A 198 -4.71 -7.48 6.33
N SER A 199 -5.75 -8.28 6.61
CA SER A 199 -6.94 -7.81 7.25
C SER A 199 -6.33 -7.24 8.49
N ASN A 200 -6.36 -5.91 8.59
CA ASN A 200 -5.74 -5.17 9.67
C ASN A 200 -5.95 -6.07 10.88
N GLY A 201 -4.88 -6.69 11.37
CA GLY A 201 -5.02 -7.50 12.59
C GLY A 201 -5.77 -6.56 13.49
N GLU A 202 -6.90 -6.99 14.06
CA GLU A 202 -7.78 -6.08 14.80
C GLU A 202 -6.95 -5.48 15.94
N PHE A 203 -6.24 -4.40 15.64
CA PHE A 203 -5.34 -3.67 16.49
C PHE A 203 -6.29 -2.69 17.13
N TYR A 204 -7.11 -3.23 18.04
CA TYR A 204 -7.59 -2.61 19.26
C TYR A 204 -8.52 -3.59 19.99
N LYS A 205 -8.03 -4.08 21.13
CA LYS A 205 -8.71 -4.77 22.24
C LYS A 205 -9.84 -5.74 21.92
#